data_AF-A0A9R0J8Y2-F1
#
_entry.id   AF-A0A9R0J8Y2-F1
#
_cell.length_a   1.000
_cell.length_b   1.000
_cell.length_c   1.000
_cell.angle_alpha   90.00
_cell.angle_beta   90.00
_cell.angle_gamma   90.00
#
_symmetry.space_group_name_H-M   'P 1'
#
loop_
_entity.id
_entity.type
_entity.pdbx_description
1 polymer ?
#
loop_
_entity_poly.entity_id
_entity_poly.type
_entity_poly.pdbx_seq_one_letter_code
_entity_poly.pdbx_strand_id
1 'polypeptide(L)'
;MKERIEELRKDPIFGDIPGETSDNRMDLMRLILSELLQGNRQKPRSEQEECSNMFKKFASQKPPTYDGKPDPTEFEEWISDMEKLSDATQFPEKWKVNYAVFYLKGQANLWWKNVKGIQNEPGFGWEKLTAAMREQFYPYSLQLQMESEFIKLSQGKRNVLEYAVKFNELARFAPDLVTTDRQRMNRFEGGLNIEIRDRLSSSRISTFQMLYDRAINVERIIKLREETYGKRKGNFEENQTNNKKQNVSYQGGNNENQNFNKNRGCAKCGR
;
A
#
# COMPACT_ATOMS: atom_id res chain seq x y z
N MET A 1 46.44 -40.43 3.85
CA MET A 1 46.21 -40.64 5.30
C MET A 1 47.05 -41.81 5.83
N LYS A 2 46.99 -43.01 5.24
CA LYS A 2 47.86 -44.16 5.65
C LYS A 2 49.35 -43.89 5.47
N GLU A 3 49.78 -43.31 4.35
CA GLU A 3 51.20 -43.04 4.07
C GLU A 3 51.83 -42.00 5.02
N ARG A 4 51.06 -40.98 5.42
CA ARG A 4 51.53 -39.89 6.30
C ARG A 4 51.63 -40.30 7.77
N ILE A 5 50.83 -41.29 8.18
CA ILE A 5 50.92 -41.95 9.50
C ILE A 5 52.15 -42.87 9.54
N GLU A 6 52.45 -43.55 8.43
CA GLU A 6 53.63 -44.42 8.32
C GLU A 6 54.95 -43.63 8.25
N GLU A 7 54.93 -42.39 7.77
CA GLU A 7 56.06 -41.45 7.79
C GLU A 7 56.35 -40.93 9.21
N LEU A 8 55.32 -40.53 9.98
CA LEU A 8 55.49 -40.07 11.36
C LEU A 8 55.99 -41.18 12.31
N ARG A 9 55.74 -42.45 11.97
CA ARG A 9 56.23 -43.61 12.72
C ARG A 9 57.72 -43.88 12.53
N LYS A 10 58.35 -43.26 11.53
CA LYS A 10 59.76 -43.44 11.15
C LYS A 10 60.67 -42.31 11.63
N ASP A 11 60.14 -41.30 12.31
CA ASP A 11 60.94 -40.17 12.77
C ASP A 11 61.83 -40.53 13.97
N PRO A 12 63.12 -40.12 14.01
CA PRO A 12 64.08 -40.53 15.04
C PRO A 12 63.82 -39.95 16.44
N ILE A 13 62.84 -39.07 16.60
CA ILE A 13 62.41 -38.53 17.92
C ILE A 13 61.79 -39.66 18.78
N PHE A 14 61.39 -40.77 18.17
CA PHE A 14 60.74 -41.91 18.82
C PHE A 14 61.69 -43.07 19.18
N GLY A 15 63.01 -42.89 19.07
CA GLY A 15 63.97 -43.85 19.59
C GLY A 15 63.91 -43.91 21.12
N ASP A 16 63.72 -45.11 21.67
CA ASP A 16 63.48 -45.40 23.09
C ASP A 16 64.35 -44.60 24.07
N ILE A 17 63.78 -43.56 24.69
CA ILE A 17 64.32 -42.92 25.91
C ILE A 17 63.39 -43.31 27.07
N PRO A 18 63.89 -44.02 28.10
CA PRO A 18 63.08 -44.42 29.24
C PRO A 18 62.86 -43.21 30.16
N GLY A 19 61.64 -42.64 30.12
CA GLY A 19 61.23 -41.61 31.10
C GLY A 19 60.05 -40.71 30.69
N GLU A 20 59.77 -40.54 29.40
CA GLU A 20 58.85 -39.48 28.92
C GLU A 20 57.72 -40.00 28.00
N THR A 21 57.16 -41.17 28.32
CA THR A 21 56.14 -41.82 27.45
C THR A 21 54.70 -41.36 27.71
N SER A 22 54.43 -40.65 28.81
CA SER A 22 53.09 -40.19 29.18
C SER A 22 52.65 -38.95 28.41
N ASP A 23 53.53 -37.94 28.31
CA ASP A 23 53.17 -36.62 27.76
C ASP A 23 52.96 -36.67 26.25
N ASN A 24 53.88 -37.35 25.54
CA ASN A 24 53.80 -37.56 24.09
C ASN A 24 52.55 -38.35 23.68
N ARG A 25 52.06 -39.24 24.55
CA ARG A 25 50.87 -40.07 24.29
C ARG A 25 49.58 -39.30 24.54
N MET A 26 49.57 -38.39 25.52
CA MET A 26 48.47 -37.46 25.76
C MET A 26 48.36 -36.42 24.65
N ASP A 27 49.50 -35.91 24.16
CA ASP A 27 49.52 -34.97 23.02
C ASP A 27 49.09 -35.64 21.71
N LEU A 28 49.47 -36.90 21.49
CA LEU A 28 48.97 -37.67 20.34
C LEU A 28 47.46 -37.89 20.44
N MET A 29 46.92 -38.24 21.61
CA MET A 29 45.48 -38.35 21.81
C MET A 29 44.77 -37.01 21.63
N ARG A 30 45.37 -35.90 22.07
CA ARG A 30 44.85 -34.55 21.86
C ARG A 30 44.83 -34.18 20.38
N LEU A 31 45.88 -34.50 19.63
CA LEU A 31 45.96 -34.27 18.18
C LEU A 31 44.90 -35.08 17.44
N ILE A 32 44.79 -36.38 17.72
CA ILE A 32 43.78 -37.26 17.11
C ILE A 32 42.36 -36.81 17.48
N LEU A 33 42.12 -36.45 18.74
CA LEU A 33 40.81 -35.93 19.18
C LEU A 33 40.51 -34.58 18.51
N SER A 34 41.51 -33.71 18.36
CA SER A 34 41.36 -32.44 17.64
C SER A 34 41.05 -32.67 16.16
N GLU A 35 41.66 -33.69 15.53
CA GLU A 35 41.45 -34.04 14.13
C GLU A 35 40.07 -34.69 13.91
N LEU A 36 39.62 -35.56 14.82
CA LEU A 36 38.28 -36.15 14.81
C LEU A 36 37.18 -35.10 15.07
N LEU A 37 37.44 -34.13 15.96
CA LEU A 37 36.55 -32.99 16.18
C LEU A 37 36.58 -32.01 15.00
N GLN A 38 37.72 -31.85 14.32
CA GLN A 38 37.85 -31.03 13.10
C GLN A 38 37.22 -31.69 11.87
N GLY A 39 37.23 -33.02 11.78
CA GLY A 39 36.53 -33.79 10.73
C GLY A 39 35.00 -33.68 10.81
N ASN A 40 34.48 -33.17 11.94
CA ASN A 40 33.08 -32.83 12.14
C ASN A 40 32.79 -31.33 11.95
N ARG A 41 33.75 -30.54 11.44
CA ARG A 41 33.45 -29.20 10.92
C ARG A 41 32.52 -29.38 9.74
N GLN A 42 31.32 -28.80 9.86
CA GLN A 42 30.34 -28.69 8.78
C GLN A 42 31.10 -28.39 7.48
N LYS A 43 31.04 -29.31 6.50
CA LYS A 43 31.49 -29.02 5.13
C LYS A 43 30.90 -27.66 4.76
N PRO A 44 31.68 -26.71 4.21
CA PRO A 44 31.11 -25.49 3.68
C PRO A 44 29.98 -25.92 2.74
N ARG A 45 28.78 -25.48 3.07
CA ARG A 45 27.58 -25.90 2.36
C ARG A 45 27.75 -25.46 0.91
N SER A 46 27.42 -26.33 -0.05
CA SER A 46 27.52 -25.93 -1.45
C SER A 46 26.57 -24.75 -1.69
N GLU A 47 26.97 -23.77 -2.52
CA GLU A 47 26.10 -22.61 -2.83
C GLU A 47 24.73 -23.05 -3.38
N GLN A 48 24.68 -24.21 -4.05
CA GLN A 48 23.44 -24.83 -4.53
C GLN A 48 22.54 -25.32 -3.39
N GLU A 49 23.09 -25.93 -2.34
CA GLU A 49 22.33 -26.31 -1.15
C GLU A 49 21.83 -25.07 -0.39
N GLU A 50 22.64 -24.02 -0.28
CA GLU A 50 22.21 -22.76 0.33
C GLU A 50 21.05 -22.13 -0.45
N CYS A 51 21.18 -22.04 -1.78
CA CYS A 51 20.12 -21.57 -2.66
C CYS A 51 18.85 -22.41 -2.53
N SER A 52 18.96 -23.75 -2.51
CA SER A 52 17.79 -24.63 -2.37
C SER A 52 17.08 -24.42 -1.02
N ASN A 53 17.84 -24.30 0.07
CA ASN A 53 17.26 -24.12 1.39
C ASN A 53 16.61 -22.73 1.56
N MET A 54 17.20 -21.69 0.97
CA MET A 54 16.61 -20.35 0.98
C MET A 54 15.35 -20.30 0.11
N PHE A 55 15.34 -20.96 -1.04
CA PHE A 55 14.13 -21.10 -1.86
C PHE A 55 13.00 -21.80 -1.10
N LYS A 56 13.28 -22.85 -0.32
CA LYS A 56 12.27 -23.52 0.52
C LYS A 56 11.67 -22.57 1.56
N LYS A 57 12.51 -21.76 2.23
CA LYS A 57 12.03 -20.73 3.18
C LYS A 57 11.18 -19.69 2.48
N PHE A 58 11.60 -19.22 1.30
CA PHE A 58 10.85 -18.27 0.50
C PHE A 58 9.48 -18.85 0.09
N ALA A 59 9.47 -20.07 -0.45
CA ALA A 59 8.24 -20.77 -0.84
C ALA A 59 7.28 -21.01 0.34
N SER A 60 7.79 -21.24 1.55
CA SER A 60 6.94 -21.38 2.73
C SER A 60 6.18 -20.11 3.11
N GLN A 61 6.65 -18.93 2.67
CA GLN A 61 5.93 -17.65 2.84
C GLN A 61 4.79 -17.47 1.84
N LYS A 62 4.59 -18.41 0.91
CA LYS A 62 3.59 -18.36 -0.16
C LYS A 62 3.66 -17.05 -0.98
N PRO A 63 4.77 -16.82 -1.69
CA PRO A 63 4.95 -15.60 -2.48
C PRO A 63 3.83 -15.40 -3.51
N PRO A 64 3.43 -14.14 -3.77
CA PRO A 64 2.38 -13.84 -4.73
C PRO A 64 2.85 -14.16 -6.15
N THR A 65 1.89 -14.43 -7.04
CA THR A 65 2.16 -14.71 -8.45
C THR A 65 1.62 -13.60 -9.32
N TYR A 66 2.34 -13.27 -10.39
CA TYR A 66 1.92 -12.28 -11.37
C TYR A 66 1.65 -12.94 -12.71
N ASP A 67 0.47 -12.72 -13.28
CA ASP A 67 0.01 -13.36 -14.52
C ASP A 67 0.24 -12.51 -15.77
N GLY A 68 0.66 -11.25 -15.63
CA GLY A 68 0.89 -10.32 -16.73
C GLY A 68 -0.35 -9.53 -17.15
N LYS A 69 -1.37 -9.41 -16.31
CA LYS A 69 -2.51 -8.53 -16.58
C LYS A 69 -2.09 -7.06 -16.69
N PRO A 70 -2.79 -6.27 -17.54
CA PRO A 70 -2.56 -4.84 -17.71
C PRO A 70 -3.22 -4.03 -16.58
N ASP A 71 -3.01 -4.43 -15.32
CA ASP A 71 -3.42 -3.67 -14.14
C ASP A 71 -2.16 -3.13 -13.44
N PRO A 72 -1.91 -1.82 -13.49
CA PRO A 72 -0.78 -1.19 -12.81
C PRO A 72 -0.77 -1.44 -11.30
N THR A 73 -1.94 -1.58 -10.68
CA THR A 73 -2.05 -1.84 -9.24
C THR A 73 -1.57 -3.23 -8.90
N GLU A 74 -2.10 -4.27 -9.57
CA GLU A 74 -1.67 -5.65 -9.33
C GLU A 74 -0.17 -5.81 -9.59
N PHE A 75 0.36 -5.12 -10.62
CA PHE A 75 1.78 -5.17 -10.95
C PHE A 75 2.68 -4.51 -9.89
N GLU A 76 2.37 -3.29 -9.44
CA GLU A 76 3.15 -2.60 -8.40
C GLU A 76 3.05 -3.31 -7.04
N GLU A 77 1.86 -3.83 -6.70
CA GLU A 77 1.65 -4.62 -5.49
C GLU A 77 2.50 -5.88 -5.51
N TRP A 78 2.55 -6.58 -6.65
CA TRP A 78 3.41 -7.75 -6.79
C TRP A 78 4.89 -7.41 -6.61
N ILE A 79 5.40 -6.33 -7.23
CA ILE A 79 6.79 -5.89 -7.02
C ILE A 79 7.04 -5.61 -5.52
N SER A 80 6.17 -4.82 -4.90
CA SER A 80 6.30 -4.43 -3.49
C SER A 80 6.30 -5.64 -2.56
N ASP A 81 5.43 -6.62 -2.80
CA ASP A 81 5.35 -7.81 -1.97
C ASP A 81 6.55 -8.74 -2.15
N MET A 82 7.09 -8.83 -3.37
CA MET A 82 8.34 -9.57 -3.62
C MET A 82 9.54 -8.91 -2.93
N GLU A 83 9.60 -7.58 -2.88
CA GLU A 83 10.60 -6.83 -2.12
C GLU A 83 10.47 -7.04 -0.61
N LYS A 84 9.27 -6.90 -0.06
CA LYS A 84 9.01 -7.18 1.37
C LYS A 84 9.41 -8.60 1.75
N LEU A 85 9.10 -9.59 0.91
CA LEU A 85 9.48 -10.98 1.16
C LEU A 85 11.00 -11.17 1.09
N SER A 86 11.66 -10.51 0.13
CA SER A 86 13.12 -10.49 0.03
C SER A 86 13.76 -9.94 1.31
N ASP A 87 13.28 -8.79 1.78
CA ASP A 87 13.80 -8.11 2.97
C ASP A 87 13.55 -8.92 4.24
N ALA A 88 12.35 -9.47 4.40
CA ALA A 88 11.97 -10.26 5.56
C ALA A 88 12.74 -11.58 5.66
N THR A 89 13.09 -12.19 4.52
CA THR A 89 13.82 -13.47 4.48
C THR A 89 15.34 -13.31 4.35
N GLN A 90 15.82 -12.07 4.10
CA GLN A 90 17.22 -11.70 3.95
C GLN A 90 17.99 -12.61 2.97
N PHE A 91 17.35 -13.04 1.87
CA PHE A 91 18.07 -13.85 0.89
C PHE A 91 19.01 -12.97 0.03
N PRO A 92 20.13 -13.52 -0.47
CA PRO A 92 21.07 -12.79 -1.31
C PRO A 92 20.46 -12.28 -2.61
N GLU A 93 20.79 -11.03 -2.99
CA GLU A 93 20.31 -10.37 -4.22
C GLU A 93 20.54 -11.22 -5.49
N LYS A 94 21.64 -11.98 -5.52
CA LYS A 94 21.98 -12.91 -6.62
C LYS A 94 20.91 -13.97 -6.92
N TRP A 95 20.00 -14.26 -5.99
CA TRP A 95 18.92 -15.24 -6.19
C TRP A 95 17.54 -14.61 -6.38
N LYS A 96 17.39 -13.30 -6.12
CA LYS A 96 16.11 -12.57 -6.15
C LYS A 96 15.35 -12.76 -7.44
N VAL A 97 16.04 -12.50 -8.55
CA VAL A 97 15.52 -12.63 -9.91
C VAL A 97 15.03 -14.05 -10.17
N ASN A 98 15.86 -15.06 -9.88
CA ASN A 98 15.54 -16.46 -10.16
C ASN A 98 14.31 -16.92 -9.36
N TYR A 99 14.20 -16.48 -8.11
CA TYR A 99 13.03 -16.79 -7.29
C TYR A 99 11.80 -16.06 -7.79
N ALA A 100 11.91 -14.78 -8.14
CA ALA A 100 10.76 -14.01 -8.58
C ALA A 100 10.17 -14.49 -9.91
N VAL A 101 11.04 -14.78 -10.86
CA VAL A 101 10.68 -15.33 -12.17
C VAL A 101 9.90 -16.64 -12.04
N PHE A 102 10.22 -17.47 -11.02
CA PHE A 102 9.48 -18.71 -10.76
C PHE A 102 8.00 -18.47 -10.47
N TYR A 103 7.65 -17.32 -9.88
CA TYR A 103 6.27 -16.94 -9.55
C TYR A 103 5.57 -16.16 -10.67
N LEU A 104 6.21 -15.98 -11.83
CA LEU A 104 5.54 -15.49 -13.02
C LEU A 104 4.66 -16.58 -13.63
N LYS A 105 3.45 -16.20 -14.03
CA LYS A 105 2.45 -17.06 -14.67
C LYS A 105 1.94 -16.39 -15.95
N GLY A 106 1.12 -17.12 -16.70
CA GLY A 106 0.38 -16.56 -17.84
C GLY A 106 1.27 -15.80 -18.83
N GLN A 107 0.85 -14.57 -19.14
CA GLN A 107 1.55 -13.68 -20.06
C GLN A 107 2.92 -13.24 -19.55
N ALA A 108 3.07 -13.03 -18.23
CA ALA A 108 4.36 -12.66 -17.65
C ALA A 108 5.43 -13.75 -17.85
N ASN A 109 5.06 -15.02 -17.69
CA ASN A 109 5.97 -16.14 -17.93
C ASN A 109 6.30 -16.30 -19.43
N LEU A 110 5.32 -16.11 -20.32
CA LEU A 110 5.55 -16.15 -21.77
C LEU A 110 6.52 -15.05 -22.21
N TRP A 111 6.30 -13.82 -21.73
CA TRP A 111 7.23 -12.72 -21.95
C TRP A 111 8.63 -13.07 -21.45
N TRP A 112 8.77 -13.54 -20.21
CA TRP A 112 10.08 -13.89 -19.66
C TRP A 112 10.84 -14.92 -20.51
N LYS A 113 10.15 -15.91 -21.08
CA LYS A 113 10.79 -16.90 -21.97
C LYS A 113 11.37 -16.29 -23.25
N ASN A 114 10.79 -15.19 -23.73
CA ASN A 114 11.15 -14.55 -24.99
C ASN A 114 12.25 -13.49 -24.84
N VAL A 115 12.48 -12.97 -23.63
CA VAL A 115 13.40 -11.84 -23.38
C VAL A 115 14.79 -12.34 -22.99
N LYS A 116 15.41 -13.12 -23.90
CA LYS A 116 16.75 -13.70 -23.69
C LYS A 116 17.89 -12.69 -23.79
N GLY A 117 17.69 -11.59 -24.53
CA GLY A 117 18.69 -10.53 -24.66
C GLY A 117 19.00 -9.87 -23.31
N ILE A 118 17.96 -9.43 -22.60
CA ILE A 118 18.11 -8.73 -21.30
C ILE A 118 18.66 -9.68 -20.22
N GLN A 119 18.26 -10.95 -20.24
CA GLN A 119 18.77 -12.00 -19.33
C GLN A 119 20.29 -12.15 -19.37
N ASN A 120 20.90 -11.95 -20.53
CA ASN A 120 22.33 -12.18 -20.74
C ASN A 120 23.17 -10.90 -20.56
N GLU A 121 22.56 -9.78 -20.20
CA GLU A 121 23.30 -8.55 -19.97
C GLU A 121 24.20 -8.64 -18.73
N PRO A 122 25.42 -8.09 -18.79
CA PRO A 122 26.25 -7.93 -17.61
C PRO A 122 25.51 -7.12 -16.53
N GLY A 123 25.58 -7.58 -15.29
CA GLY A 123 24.92 -6.94 -14.16
C GLY A 123 23.40 -7.02 -14.19
N PHE A 124 22.81 -8.01 -14.89
CA PHE A 124 21.38 -8.27 -14.78
C PHE A 124 20.99 -8.64 -13.34
N GLY A 125 20.05 -7.88 -12.79
CA GLY A 125 19.61 -7.96 -11.41
C GLY A 125 18.14 -7.54 -11.27
N TRP A 126 17.68 -7.38 -10.02
CA TRP A 126 16.29 -7.05 -9.72
C TRP A 126 15.82 -5.74 -10.37
N GLU A 127 16.65 -4.69 -10.32
CA GLU A 127 16.33 -3.38 -10.91
C GLU A 127 16.12 -3.47 -12.43
N LYS A 128 16.98 -4.19 -13.15
CA LYS A 128 16.82 -4.39 -14.61
C LYS A 128 15.60 -5.25 -14.93
N LEU A 129 15.31 -6.27 -14.13
CA LEU A 129 14.10 -7.09 -14.29
C LEU A 129 12.84 -6.22 -14.12
N THR A 130 12.72 -5.47 -13.03
CA THR A 130 11.54 -4.65 -12.76
C THR A 130 11.39 -3.51 -13.75
N ALA A 131 12.49 -2.91 -14.23
CA ALA A 131 12.46 -1.94 -15.33
C ALA A 131 11.92 -2.55 -16.63
N ALA A 132 12.44 -3.70 -17.06
CA ALA A 132 11.95 -4.37 -18.26
C ALA A 132 10.49 -4.82 -18.14
N MET A 133 10.08 -5.27 -16.95
CA MET A 133 8.68 -5.60 -16.68
C MET A 133 7.78 -4.35 -16.72
N ARG A 134 8.23 -3.22 -16.18
CA ARG A 134 7.51 -1.94 -16.26
C ARG A 134 7.30 -1.53 -17.70
N GLU A 135 8.32 -1.59 -18.55
CA GLU A 135 8.19 -1.26 -19.97
C GLU A 135 7.16 -2.14 -20.69
N GLN A 136 7.10 -3.43 -20.36
CA GLN A 136 6.19 -4.37 -20.99
C GLN A 136 4.74 -4.27 -20.47
N PHE A 137 4.57 -4.26 -19.14
CA PHE A 137 3.27 -4.45 -18.49
C PHE A 137 2.68 -3.16 -17.92
N TYR A 138 3.51 -2.13 -17.74
CA TYR A 138 3.10 -0.80 -17.28
C TYR A 138 3.72 0.31 -18.14
N PRO A 139 3.39 0.35 -19.45
CA PRO A 139 4.02 1.27 -20.39
C PRO A 139 3.74 2.74 -20.04
N TYR A 140 4.57 3.64 -20.57
CA TYR A 140 4.50 5.07 -20.27
C TYR A 140 3.11 5.71 -20.49
N SER A 141 2.38 5.30 -21.53
CA SER A 141 1.01 5.78 -21.77
C SER A 141 0.05 5.42 -20.64
N LEU A 142 0.19 4.23 -20.06
CA LEU A 142 -0.61 3.79 -18.92
C LEU A 142 -0.18 4.52 -17.64
N GLN A 143 1.11 4.80 -17.47
CA GLN A 143 1.62 5.65 -16.38
C GLN A 143 0.98 7.05 -16.41
N LEU A 144 0.98 7.69 -17.59
CA LEU A 144 0.33 8.98 -17.79
C LEU A 144 -1.18 8.92 -17.53
N GLN A 145 -1.83 7.80 -17.86
CA GLN A 145 -3.24 7.61 -17.54
C GLN A 145 -3.48 7.56 -16.03
N MET A 146 -2.67 6.81 -15.28
CA MET A 146 -2.75 6.72 -13.82
C MET A 146 -2.47 8.08 -13.15
N GLU A 147 -1.45 8.79 -13.64
CA GLU A 147 -1.15 10.15 -13.19
C GLU A 147 -2.33 11.09 -13.49
N SER A 148 -2.92 11.03 -14.69
CA SER A 148 -4.10 11.82 -15.02
C SER A 148 -5.31 11.46 -14.15
N GLU A 149 -5.49 10.19 -13.76
CA GLU A 149 -6.56 9.77 -12.85
C GLU A 149 -6.34 10.39 -11.47
N PHE A 150 -5.11 10.34 -10.96
CA PHE A 150 -4.75 10.99 -9.70
C PHE A 150 -4.96 12.50 -9.76
N ILE A 151 -4.60 13.13 -10.88
CA ILE A 151 -4.82 14.57 -11.07
C ILE A 151 -6.33 14.89 -11.08
N LYS A 152 -7.14 14.09 -11.76
CA LYS A 152 -8.59 14.37 -11.85
C LYS A 152 -9.37 13.87 -10.63
N LEU A 153 -8.69 13.21 -9.68
CA LEU A 153 -9.33 12.67 -8.50
C LEU A 153 -10.03 13.78 -7.70
N SER A 154 -11.31 13.56 -7.44
CA SER A 154 -12.14 14.41 -6.57
C SER A 154 -12.96 13.54 -5.64
N GLN A 155 -13.35 14.11 -4.50
CA GLN A 155 -14.21 13.48 -3.51
C GLN A 155 -15.55 13.06 -4.14
N GLY A 156 -16.20 13.97 -4.86
CA GLY A 156 -17.47 13.71 -5.53
C GLY A 156 -18.54 13.27 -4.52
N LYS A 157 -19.12 12.08 -4.75
CA LYS A 157 -20.14 11.49 -3.86
C LYS A 157 -19.57 10.68 -2.69
N ARG A 158 -18.26 10.44 -2.66
CA ARG A 158 -17.60 9.67 -1.59
C ARG A 158 -17.51 10.50 -0.32
N ASN A 159 -17.48 9.82 0.81
CA ASN A 159 -17.11 10.49 2.05
C ASN A 159 -15.59 10.80 2.07
N VAL A 160 -15.14 11.67 2.99
CA VAL A 160 -13.71 12.05 3.10
C VAL A 160 -12.80 10.84 3.33
N LEU A 161 -13.25 9.83 4.09
CA LEU A 161 -12.47 8.62 4.38
C LEU A 161 -12.23 7.79 3.11
N GLU A 162 -13.29 7.49 2.36
CA GLU A 162 -13.24 6.78 1.08
C GLU A 162 -12.41 7.53 0.04
N TYR A 163 -12.56 8.85 -0.02
CA TYR A 163 -11.74 9.70 -0.86
C TYR A 163 -10.25 9.59 -0.49
N ALA A 164 -9.92 9.60 0.80
CA ALA A 164 -8.54 9.49 1.26
C ALA A 164 -7.91 8.13 0.98
N VAL A 165 -8.67 7.03 1.08
CA VAL A 165 -8.21 5.70 0.65
C VAL A 165 -7.85 5.74 -0.83
N LYS A 166 -8.76 6.20 -1.70
CA LYS A 166 -8.51 6.29 -3.14
C LYS A 166 -7.38 7.26 -3.50
N PHE A 167 -7.23 8.35 -2.73
CA PHE A 167 -6.12 9.29 -2.87
C PHE A 167 -4.79 8.60 -2.61
N ASN A 168 -4.66 7.87 -1.50
CA ASN A 168 -3.41 7.16 -1.16
C ASN A 168 -3.10 6.04 -2.16
N GLU A 169 -4.11 5.32 -2.62
CA GLU A 169 -3.97 4.31 -3.69
C GLU A 169 -3.40 4.91 -4.97
N LEU A 170 -3.90 6.07 -5.40
CA LEU A 170 -3.46 6.70 -6.64
C LEU A 170 -2.15 7.50 -6.49
N ALA A 171 -1.86 8.00 -5.29
CA ALA A 171 -0.66 8.79 -5.01
C ALA A 171 0.64 8.01 -5.31
N ARG A 172 0.63 6.68 -5.18
CA ARG A 172 1.79 5.83 -5.52
C ARG A 172 2.22 5.92 -6.98
N PHE A 173 1.31 6.28 -7.88
CA PHE A 173 1.59 6.40 -9.31
C PHE A 173 2.07 7.80 -9.72
N ALA A 174 2.05 8.77 -8.81
CA ALA A 174 2.49 10.14 -9.06
C ALA A 174 3.26 10.71 -7.84
N PRO A 175 4.39 10.08 -7.45
CA PRO A 175 5.14 10.46 -6.25
C PRO A 175 5.61 11.91 -6.28
N ASP A 176 5.91 12.46 -7.47
CA ASP A 176 6.36 13.84 -7.67
C ASP A 176 5.28 14.88 -7.30
N LEU A 177 4.01 14.49 -7.33
CA LEU A 177 2.88 15.37 -6.98
C LEU A 177 2.56 15.39 -5.48
N VAL A 178 3.18 14.51 -4.69
CA VAL A 178 2.93 14.35 -3.25
C VAL A 178 4.22 14.30 -2.42
N THR A 179 5.36 14.69 -3.01
CA THR A 179 6.68 14.57 -2.39
C THR A 179 6.79 15.32 -1.05
N THR A 180 6.21 16.52 -0.98
CA THR A 180 6.17 17.34 0.23
C THR A 180 4.79 17.34 0.86
N ASP A 181 4.73 17.50 2.18
CA ASP A 181 3.47 17.69 2.92
C ASP A 181 2.62 18.81 2.31
N ARG A 182 3.25 19.89 1.86
CA ARG A 182 2.56 21.01 1.18
C ARG A 182 1.92 20.57 -0.15
N GLN A 183 2.65 19.88 -1.00
CA GLN A 183 2.10 19.38 -2.27
C GLN A 183 0.97 18.39 -2.03
N ARG A 184 1.17 17.44 -1.10
CA ARG A 184 0.17 16.45 -0.71
C ARG A 184 -1.10 17.11 -0.17
N MET A 185 -0.96 18.09 0.73
CA MET A 185 -2.09 18.86 1.26
C MET A 185 -2.82 19.61 0.16
N ASN A 186 -2.11 20.36 -0.69
CA ASN A 186 -2.72 21.11 -1.78
C ASN A 186 -3.51 20.20 -2.75
N ARG A 187 -2.95 19.03 -3.09
CA ARG A 187 -3.61 18.04 -3.94
C ARG A 187 -4.86 17.49 -3.26
N PHE A 188 -4.73 17.06 -2.00
CA PHE A 188 -5.82 16.47 -1.24
C PHE A 188 -6.97 17.46 -1.05
N GLU A 189 -6.66 18.67 -0.57
CA GLU A 189 -7.63 19.76 -0.39
C GLU A 189 -8.28 20.17 -1.72
N GLY A 190 -7.50 20.25 -2.80
CA GLY A 190 -8.02 20.61 -4.13
C GLY A 190 -9.10 19.65 -4.65
N GLY A 191 -9.01 18.37 -4.30
CA GLY A 191 -10.02 17.37 -4.66
C GLY A 191 -11.20 17.25 -3.68
N LEU A 192 -11.16 17.91 -2.52
CA LEU A 192 -12.31 17.92 -1.60
C LEU A 192 -13.48 18.73 -2.17
N ASN A 193 -14.69 18.38 -1.74
CA ASN A 193 -15.90 19.13 -2.10
C ASN A 193 -15.81 20.59 -1.61
N ILE A 194 -16.36 21.51 -2.40
CA ILE A 194 -16.20 22.95 -2.18
C ILE A 194 -16.69 23.40 -0.79
N GLU A 195 -17.76 22.79 -0.27
CA GLU A 195 -18.27 23.13 1.07
C GLU A 195 -17.27 22.78 2.18
N ILE A 196 -16.53 21.67 2.03
CA ILE A 196 -15.48 21.29 2.99
C ILE A 196 -14.32 22.26 2.87
N ARG A 197 -13.86 22.53 1.64
CA ARG A 197 -12.76 23.47 1.35
C ARG A 197 -13.01 24.86 1.90
N ASP A 198 -14.22 25.38 1.74
CA ASP A 198 -14.62 26.68 2.27
C ASP A 198 -14.39 26.77 3.78
N ARG A 199 -14.80 25.75 4.54
CA ARG A 199 -14.60 25.72 5.99
C ARG A 199 -13.15 25.51 6.40
N LEU A 200 -12.37 24.79 5.59
CA LEU A 200 -10.94 24.61 5.81
C LEU A 200 -10.15 25.90 5.56
N SER A 201 -10.56 26.74 4.60
CA SER A 201 -9.88 28.00 4.23
C SER A 201 -9.67 28.98 5.40
N SER A 202 -10.55 28.94 6.39
CA SER A 202 -10.49 29.76 7.61
C SER A 202 -9.38 29.35 8.60
N SER A 203 -8.66 28.27 8.31
CA SER A 203 -7.83 27.55 9.27
C SER A 203 -6.38 27.46 8.80
N ARG A 204 -5.43 27.78 9.68
CA ARG A 204 -4.01 27.51 9.40
C ARG A 204 -3.72 26.04 9.66
N ILE A 205 -3.39 25.31 8.60
CA ILE A 205 -3.08 23.88 8.63
C ILE A 205 -1.65 23.71 8.09
N SER A 206 -0.79 23.06 8.88
CA SER A 206 0.63 22.92 8.57
C SER A 206 1.06 21.50 8.22
N THR A 207 0.21 20.50 8.46
CA THR A 207 0.52 19.08 8.22
C THR A 207 -0.64 18.37 7.55
N PHE A 208 -0.33 17.33 6.78
CA PHE A 208 -1.35 16.52 6.12
C PHE A 208 -2.32 15.87 7.11
N GLN A 209 -1.81 15.39 8.25
CA GLN A 209 -2.64 14.74 9.26
C GLN A 209 -3.68 15.71 9.85
N MET A 210 -3.28 16.96 10.15
CA MET A 210 -4.22 17.97 10.65
C MET A 210 -5.28 18.33 9.60
N LEU A 211 -4.91 18.40 8.32
CA LEU A 211 -5.85 18.64 7.22
C LEU A 211 -6.89 17.53 7.17
N TYR A 212 -6.42 16.28 7.21
CA TYR A 212 -7.24 15.09 7.11
C TYR A 212 -8.25 14.98 8.27
N ASP A 213 -7.79 15.09 9.52
CA ASP A 213 -8.64 15.02 10.71
C ASP A 213 -9.70 16.14 10.69
N ARG A 214 -9.31 17.35 10.27
CA ARG A 214 -10.22 18.48 10.18
C ARG A 214 -11.25 18.30 9.07
N ALA A 215 -10.85 17.78 7.91
CA ALA A 215 -11.77 17.50 6.80
C ALA A 215 -12.87 16.51 7.20
N ILE A 216 -12.50 15.44 7.92
CA ILE A 216 -13.47 14.47 8.48
C ILE A 216 -14.44 15.16 9.43
N ASN A 217 -13.92 15.97 10.37
CA ASN A 217 -14.77 16.67 11.33
C ASN A 217 -15.71 17.68 10.64
N VAL A 218 -15.23 18.39 9.63
CA VAL A 218 -16.04 19.31 8.83
C VAL A 218 -17.18 18.58 8.13
N GLU A 219 -16.89 17.46 7.46
CA GLU A 219 -17.91 16.64 6.79
C GLU A 219 -18.99 16.16 7.78
N ARG A 220 -18.57 15.70 8.96
CA ARG A 220 -19.50 15.30 10.03
C ARG A 220 -20.43 16.44 10.45
N ILE A 221 -19.91 17.65 10.63
CA ILE A 221 -20.71 18.82 11.00
C ILE A 221 -21.67 19.24 9.86
N ILE A 222 -21.26 19.10 8.60
CA ILE A 222 -22.13 19.36 7.44
C ILE A 222 -23.32 18.39 7.46
N LYS A 223 -23.06 17.08 7.54
CA LYS A 223 -24.10 16.04 7.60
C LYS A 223 -25.09 16.27 8.76
N LEU A 224 -24.58 16.60 9.96
CA LEU A 224 -25.44 16.91 11.11
C LEU A 224 -26.35 18.14 10.88
N ARG A 225 -25.86 19.16 10.15
CA ARG A 225 -26.69 20.31 9.78
C ARG A 225 -27.76 19.90 8.78
N GLU A 226 -27.41 19.14 7.75
CA GLU A 226 -28.39 18.65 6.77
C GLU A 226 -29.50 17.82 7.43
N GLU A 227 -29.18 16.97 8.39
CA GLU A 227 -30.16 16.18 9.14
C GLU A 227 -31.08 17.04 10.02
N THR A 228 -30.55 18.08 10.66
CA THR A 228 -31.32 18.97 11.56
C THR A 228 -32.18 19.98 10.81
N TYR A 229 -31.68 20.53 9.70
CA TYR A 229 -32.41 21.51 8.88
C TYR A 229 -33.30 20.84 7.80
N GLY A 230 -32.94 19.67 7.29
CA GLY A 230 -33.77 18.88 6.37
C GLY A 230 -35.08 18.41 7.01
N LYS A 231 -35.06 18.02 8.29
CA LYS A 231 -36.26 17.71 9.08
C LYS A 231 -37.20 18.91 9.23
N ARG A 232 -36.68 20.14 9.30
CA ARG A 232 -37.50 21.36 9.39
C ARG A 232 -38.19 21.71 8.07
N LYS A 233 -37.59 21.36 6.92
CA LYS A 233 -38.17 21.63 5.60
C LYS A 233 -39.30 20.66 5.25
N GLY A 234 -39.16 19.36 5.59
CA GLY A 234 -40.24 18.37 5.45
C GLY A 234 -41.49 18.71 6.26
N ASN A 235 -41.32 19.18 7.50
CA ASN A 235 -42.44 19.60 8.34
C ASN A 235 -43.15 20.88 7.88
N PHE A 236 -42.54 21.69 7.01
CA PHE A 236 -43.14 22.92 6.48
C PHE A 236 -43.99 22.66 5.22
N GLU A 237 -43.57 21.70 4.37
CA GLU A 237 -44.33 21.30 3.18
C GLU A 237 -45.55 20.41 3.52
N GLU A 238 -45.47 19.58 4.56
CA GLU A 238 -46.59 18.76 5.04
C GLU A 238 -47.72 19.60 5.69
N ASN A 239 -47.38 20.76 6.27
CA ASN A 239 -48.36 21.70 6.83
C ASN A 239 -49.04 22.62 5.79
N GLN A 240 -48.51 22.73 4.57
CA GLN A 240 -49.17 23.47 3.49
C GLN A 240 -50.19 22.64 2.72
N THR A 241 -50.05 21.32 2.68
CA THR A 241 -51.01 20.42 2.01
C THR A 241 -52.25 20.14 2.88
N ASN A 242 -52.12 20.17 4.20
CA ASN A 242 -53.25 19.96 5.12
C ASN A 242 -54.17 21.17 5.29
N ASN A 243 -53.73 22.40 4.96
CA ASN A 243 -54.58 23.60 5.07
C ASN A 243 -55.50 23.86 3.86
N LYS A 244 -55.47 23.02 2.82
CA LYS A 244 -56.37 23.15 1.65
C LYS A 244 -57.63 22.27 1.70
N LYS A 245 -57.86 21.51 2.77
CA LYS A 245 -59.01 20.56 2.87
C LYS A 245 -60.02 20.86 4.00
N GLN A 246 -60.14 22.10 4.46
CA GLN A 246 -61.30 22.53 5.24
C GLN A 246 -62.00 23.71 4.58
N ASN A 247 -62.79 23.40 3.55
CA ASN A 247 -63.91 24.22 3.15
C ASN A 247 -65.05 23.29 2.74
N VAL A 248 -65.87 22.90 3.73
CA VAL A 248 -67.19 22.32 3.49
C VAL A 248 -68.19 23.11 4.32
N SER A 249 -69.10 23.72 3.58
CA SER A 249 -70.29 24.49 3.94
C SER A 249 -71.07 24.02 5.16
N TYR A 250 -71.68 24.96 5.89
CA TYR A 250 -73.09 24.85 6.30
C TYR A 250 -73.73 26.24 6.47
N GLN A 251 -74.91 26.39 5.87
CA GLN A 251 -75.82 27.55 5.92
C GLN A 251 -76.52 27.66 7.29
N GLY A 252 -76.87 28.90 7.69
CA GLY A 252 -77.86 29.12 8.76
C GLY A 252 -78.01 30.57 9.25
N GLY A 253 -78.89 31.34 8.60
CA GLY A 253 -79.91 32.19 9.24
C GLY A 253 -79.55 33.47 10.02
N ASN A 254 -79.79 34.61 9.37
CA ASN A 254 -80.31 35.93 9.82
C ASN A 254 -80.14 36.40 11.28
N ASN A 255 -79.54 37.58 11.47
CA ASN A 255 -80.31 38.79 11.81
C ASN A 255 -79.51 40.09 11.66
N GLU A 256 -80.27 41.17 11.60
CA GLU A 256 -80.04 42.45 10.95
C GLU A 256 -78.97 43.37 11.58
N ASN A 257 -78.56 44.30 10.71
CA ASN A 257 -78.55 45.74 10.93
C ASN A 257 -77.20 46.48 11.10
N GLN A 258 -77.15 47.58 10.35
CA GLN A 258 -76.33 48.78 10.50
C GLN A 258 -74.94 48.80 9.85
N ASN A 259 -74.94 49.28 8.60
CA ASN A 259 -74.19 50.46 8.15
C ASN A 259 -73.07 50.93 9.09
N PHE A 260 -71.81 50.75 8.70
CA PHE A 260 -70.82 51.83 8.73
C PHE A 260 -69.79 51.67 7.62
N ASN A 261 -69.97 52.55 6.65
CA ASN A 261 -69.04 52.94 5.62
C ASN A 261 -67.70 53.39 6.25
N LYS A 262 -66.57 52.77 5.88
CA LYS A 262 -65.23 53.39 5.95
C LYS A 262 -64.19 52.61 5.16
N ASN A 263 -64.01 53.08 3.92
CA ASN A 263 -62.74 53.17 3.21
C ASN A 263 -61.52 53.14 4.14
N ARG A 264 -60.64 52.15 3.98
CA ARG A 264 -59.22 52.30 4.29
C ARG A 264 -58.39 51.68 3.17
N GLY A 265 -58.00 52.56 2.25
CA GLY A 265 -57.04 52.27 1.21
C GLY A 265 -55.65 51.93 1.76
N CYS A 266 -54.83 51.37 0.87
CA CYS A 266 -53.45 50.96 1.12
C CYS A 266 -52.59 52.12 1.66
N ALA A 267 -51.94 51.90 2.81
CA ALA A 267 -51.06 52.87 3.49
C ALA A 267 -49.74 53.16 2.74
N LYS A 268 -49.59 52.72 1.49
CA LYS A 268 -48.40 52.99 0.66
C LYS A 268 -48.67 53.53 -0.74
N CYS A 269 -49.92 53.64 -1.20
CA CYS A 269 -50.24 54.25 -2.49
C CYS A 269 -51.71 54.68 -2.58
N GLY A 270 -52.04 55.84 -2.00
CA GLY A 270 -53.40 56.42 -1.97
C GLY A 270 -53.93 56.98 -3.29
N ARG A 271 -53.71 56.28 -4.41
CA ARG A 271 -54.39 56.39 -5.70
C ARG A 271 -54.36 55.04 -6.40
#